data_AF-A0A418YMQ8-F1
#
_entry.id   AF-A0A418YMQ8-F1
#
_cell.length_a   1.000
_cell.length_b   1.000
_cell.length_c   1.000
_cell.angle_alpha   90.00
_cell.angle_beta   90.00
_cell.angle_gamma   90.00
#
_symmetry.space_group_name_H-M   'P 1'
#
loop_
_entity.id
_entity.type
_entity.pdbx_description
1 polymer ?
#
loop_
_entity_poly.entity_id
_entity_poly.type
_entity_poly.pdbx_seq_one_letter_code
_entity_poly.pdbx_strand_id
1 'polypeptide(L)'
;MDPDTRTVLAWLLRDLQQDARSKSRQSWDRRKAFTAAYWAAVATYAGHIRRALGGAGSDRVRMLLLVRQPGFPDVPAHDWADASRCYCDRRDRYGLGVSEFPEGELAIGDRVIARISYNGRIWLAGPWHPGDKPLYDNWSAASAP
;
A
#
# COMPACT_ATOMS: atom_id res chain seq x y z
N MET A 1 -5.98 -8.00 -20.36
CA MET A 1 -5.24 -7.57 -19.16
C MET A 1 -5.23 -8.73 -18.19
N ASP A 2 -4.04 -9.13 -17.75
CA ASP A 2 -3.80 -10.16 -16.74
C ASP A 2 -4.64 -9.90 -15.46
N PRO A 3 -5.33 -10.93 -14.89
CA PRO A 3 -6.17 -10.75 -13.71
C PRO A 3 -5.43 -10.12 -12.53
N ASP A 4 -4.22 -10.60 -12.22
CA ASP A 4 -3.44 -10.07 -11.09
C ASP A 4 -3.03 -8.61 -11.34
N THR A 5 -2.67 -8.27 -12.58
CA THR A 5 -2.38 -6.87 -12.95
C THR A 5 -3.62 -5.98 -12.78
N ARG A 6 -4.81 -6.47 -13.13
CA ARG A 6 -6.08 -5.74 -12.93
C ARG A 6 -6.35 -5.53 -11.43
N THR A 7 -6.11 -6.55 -10.62
CA THR A 7 -6.27 -6.52 -9.16
C THR A 7 -5.29 -5.53 -8.52
N VAL A 8 -4.01 -5.56 -8.91
CA VAL A 8 -2.98 -4.59 -8.47
C VAL A 8 -3.39 -3.17 -8.86
N LEU A 9 -3.81 -2.94 -10.10
CA LEU A 9 -4.26 -1.62 -10.55
C LEU A 9 -5.49 -1.14 -9.77
N ALA A 10 -6.47 -2.02 -9.54
CA ALA A 10 -7.66 -1.69 -8.76
C ALA A 10 -7.32 -1.33 -7.31
N TRP A 11 -6.31 -1.98 -6.74
CA TRP A 11 -5.80 -1.67 -5.41
C TRP A 11 -5.08 -0.31 -5.38
N LEU A 12 -4.18 -0.03 -6.34
CA LEU A 12 -3.51 1.27 -6.45
C LEU A 12 -4.49 2.43 -6.69
N LEU A 13 -5.54 2.22 -7.48
CA LEU A 13 -6.59 3.23 -7.68
C LEU A 13 -7.42 3.50 -6.42
N ARG A 14 -7.56 2.51 -5.54
CA ARG A 14 -8.20 2.70 -4.23
C ARG A 14 -7.33 3.58 -3.34
N ASP A 15 -6.02 3.30 -3.28
CA ASP A 15 -5.05 4.08 -2.52
C ASP A 15 -5.00 5.53 -3.02
N LEU A 16 -4.88 5.74 -4.34
CA LEU A 16 -4.94 7.07 -4.97
C LEU A 16 -6.25 7.79 -4.67
N GLN A 17 -7.39 7.08 -4.69
CA GLN A 17 -8.68 7.68 -4.34
C GLN A 17 -8.70 8.19 -2.89
N GLN A 18 -8.12 7.44 -1.95
CA GLN A 18 -8.09 7.83 -0.53
C GLN A 18 -7.17 9.04 -0.31
N ASP A 19 -5.96 9.03 -0.89
CA ASP A 19 -5.03 10.15 -0.84
C ASP A 19 -5.64 11.42 -1.45
N ALA A 20 -6.24 11.31 -2.64
CA ALA A 20 -6.91 12.44 -3.30
C ALA A 20 -8.07 13.00 -2.46
N ARG A 21 -8.86 12.15 -1.78
CA ARG A 21 -9.88 12.63 -0.83
C ARG A 21 -9.28 13.37 0.37
N SER A 22 -8.16 12.89 0.90
CA SER A 22 -7.45 13.55 1.99
C SER A 22 -6.96 14.93 1.56
N LYS A 23 -6.28 15.01 0.40
CA LYS A 23 -5.78 16.27 -0.17
C LYS A 23 -6.89 17.25 -0.54
N SER A 24 -8.03 16.76 -1.01
CA SER A 24 -9.21 17.59 -1.25
C SER A 24 -9.70 18.24 0.03
N ARG A 25 -9.88 17.45 1.11
CA ARG A 25 -10.27 17.95 2.44
C ARG A 25 -9.28 18.97 3.00
N GLN A 26 -7.99 18.64 3.00
CA GLN A 26 -6.94 19.57 3.44
C GLN A 26 -6.95 20.88 2.62
N SER A 27 -7.22 20.81 1.32
CA SER A 27 -7.31 22.00 0.47
C SER A 27 -8.55 22.83 0.80
N TRP A 28 -9.68 22.20 1.13
CA TRP A 28 -10.86 22.89 1.65
C TRP A 28 -10.57 23.61 2.96
N ASP A 29 -9.93 22.94 3.92
CA ASP A 29 -9.57 23.52 5.22
C ASP A 29 -8.64 24.73 5.06
N ARG A 30 -7.74 24.68 4.07
CA ARG A 30 -6.84 25.77 3.69
C ARG A 30 -7.47 26.83 2.78
N ARG A 31 -8.78 26.76 2.54
CA ARG A 31 -9.54 27.69 1.68
C ARG A 31 -9.05 27.76 0.23
N LYS A 32 -8.49 26.65 -0.29
CA LYS A 32 -8.01 26.51 -1.68
C LYS A 32 -9.04 25.77 -2.54
N ALA A 33 -10.16 26.43 -2.83
CA ALA A 33 -11.33 25.82 -3.47
C ALA A 33 -11.01 25.11 -4.81
N PHE A 34 -10.25 25.74 -5.71
CA PHE A 34 -9.91 25.13 -7.00
C PHE A 34 -9.06 23.86 -6.83
N THR A 35 -8.05 23.89 -5.97
CA THR A 35 -7.22 22.72 -5.66
C THR A 35 -8.05 21.61 -5.01
N ALA A 36 -8.99 21.98 -4.14
CA ALA A 36 -9.90 21.03 -3.50
C ALA A 36 -10.81 20.33 -4.52
N ALA A 37 -11.38 21.09 -5.46
CA ALA A 37 -12.20 20.56 -6.55
C ALA A 37 -11.40 19.65 -7.50
N TYR A 38 -10.15 20.03 -7.83
CA TYR A 38 -9.24 19.18 -8.60
C TYR A 38 -9.02 17.82 -7.93
N TRP A 39 -8.64 17.80 -6.65
CA TRP A 39 -8.42 16.55 -5.92
C TRP A 39 -9.71 15.73 -5.76
N ALA A 40 -10.88 16.38 -5.62
CA ALA A 40 -12.16 15.69 -5.61
C ALA A 40 -12.46 15.01 -6.96
N ALA A 41 -12.14 15.66 -8.08
CA ALA A 41 -12.28 15.06 -9.41
C ALA A 41 -11.34 13.85 -9.56
N VAL A 42 -10.07 13.97 -9.15
CA VAL A 42 -9.10 12.85 -9.16
C VAL A 42 -9.65 11.65 -8.36
N ALA A 43 -10.15 11.88 -7.14
CA ALA A 43 -10.73 10.82 -6.32
C ALA A 43 -11.95 10.14 -6.98
N THR A 44 -12.76 10.92 -7.70
CA THR A 44 -13.94 10.44 -8.40
C THR A 44 -13.55 9.55 -9.58
N TYR A 45 -12.67 10.03 -10.46
CA TYR A 45 -12.21 9.27 -11.62
C TYR A 45 -11.44 8.00 -11.22
N ALA A 46 -10.57 8.06 -10.22
CA ALA A 46 -9.90 6.86 -9.70
C ALA A 46 -10.91 5.80 -9.24
N GLY A 47 -12.00 6.22 -8.58
CA GLY A 47 -13.09 5.33 -8.17
C GLY A 47 -13.87 4.73 -9.34
N HIS A 48 -14.14 5.51 -10.38
CA HIS A 48 -14.83 5.03 -11.58
C HIS A 48 -13.99 4.03 -12.36
N ILE A 49 -12.71 4.33 -12.58
CA ILE A 49 -11.78 3.42 -13.25
C ILE A 49 -11.68 2.12 -12.44
N ARG A 50 -11.50 2.19 -11.11
CA ARG A 50 -11.47 1.00 -10.25
C ARG A 50 -12.74 0.17 -10.37
N ARG A 51 -13.93 0.80 -10.41
CA ARG A 51 -15.20 0.10 -10.56
C ARG A 51 -15.33 -0.58 -11.92
N ALA A 52 -14.84 0.05 -12.98
CA ALA A 52 -14.78 -0.55 -14.31
C ALA A 52 -13.82 -1.75 -14.39
N LEU A 53 -12.79 -1.78 -13.53
CA LEU A 53 -11.89 -2.93 -13.42
C LEU A 53 -12.52 -4.12 -12.68
N GLY A 54 -13.33 -3.89 -11.64
CA GLY A 54 -13.86 -4.93 -10.73
C GLY A 54 -15.03 -5.78 -11.24
N GLY A 55 -15.04 -6.19 -12.51
CA GLY A 55 -16.07 -7.08 -13.07
C GLY A 55 -16.01 -8.51 -12.49
N ALA A 56 -17.13 -8.96 -11.90
CA ALA A 56 -17.43 -10.30 -11.34
C ALA A 56 -16.82 -10.65 -9.96
N GLY A 57 -17.70 -11.08 -9.04
CA GLY A 57 -17.55 -11.19 -7.58
C GLY A 57 -16.44 -12.09 -7.00
N SER A 58 -15.56 -12.67 -7.82
CA SER A 58 -14.42 -13.49 -7.37
C SER A 58 -13.18 -12.67 -6.98
N ASP A 59 -13.12 -11.38 -7.34
CA ASP A 59 -11.88 -10.59 -7.28
C ASP A 59 -11.53 -10.07 -5.87
N ARG A 60 -12.48 -10.08 -4.92
CA ARG A 60 -12.26 -9.50 -3.58
C ARG A 60 -11.20 -10.22 -2.75
N VAL A 61 -11.10 -11.55 -2.86
CA VAL A 61 -10.06 -12.32 -2.16
C VAL A 61 -8.70 -12.13 -2.84
N ARG A 62 -8.66 -12.05 -4.17
CA ARG A 62 -7.43 -11.74 -4.92
C ARG A 62 -6.91 -10.33 -4.63
N MET A 63 -7.79 -9.38 -4.34
CA MET A 63 -7.44 -8.01 -3.94
C MET A 63 -6.82 -7.87 -2.54
N LEU A 64 -6.73 -8.94 -1.75
CA LEU A 64 -6.09 -8.85 -0.44
C LEU A 64 -4.59 -8.62 -0.64
N LEU A 65 -4.11 -7.53 -0.05
CA LEU A 65 -2.67 -7.31 0.12
C LEU A 65 -2.20 -8.30 1.20
N LEU A 66 -1.18 -9.09 0.89
CA LEU A 66 -0.62 -10.09 1.79
C LEU A 66 0.83 -9.72 2.12
N VAL A 67 1.16 -9.77 3.41
CA VAL A 67 2.54 -9.78 3.90
C VAL A 67 3.03 -11.21 3.86
N ARG A 68 3.91 -11.50 2.90
CA ARG A 68 4.60 -12.79 2.74
C ARG A 68 6.00 -12.70 3.33
N GLN A 69 6.43 -13.79 3.96
CA GLN A 69 7.79 -13.85 4.51
C GLN A 69 8.21 -15.31 4.65
N PRO A 70 9.40 -15.70 4.17
CA PRO A 70 9.90 -17.05 4.35
C PRO A 70 9.92 -17.47 5.82
N GLY A 71 9.37 -18.66 6.13
CA GLY A 71 9.33 -19.20 7.49
C GLY A 71 8.16 -18.70 8.36
N PHE A 72 7.28 -17.85 7.83
CA PHE A 72 6.12 -17.32 8.56
C PHE A 72 4.82 -17.46 7.74
N PRO A 73 3.65 -17.55 8.39
CA PRO A 73 2.38 -17.57 7.68
C PRO A 73 2.11 -16.23 6.98
N ASP A 74 1.47 -16.28 5.82
CA ASP A 74 0.97 -15.10 5.11
C ASP A 74 -0.06 -14.36 5.98
N VAL A 75 0.08 -13.03 6.09
CA VAL A 75 -0.83 -12.19 6.88
C VAL A 75 -1.52 -11.18 5.97
N PRO A 76 -2.86 -11.08 5.99
CA PRO A 76 -3.56 -10.05 5.24
C PRO A 76 -3.32 -8.67 5.85
N ALA A 77 -3.11 -7.68 4.98
CA ALA A 77 -2.99 -6.27 5.31
C ALA A 77 -4.05 -5.46 4.56
N HIS A 78 -4.58 -4.43 5.21
CA HIS A 78 -5.60 -3.57 4.63
C HIS A 78 -5.03 -2.41 3.79
N ASP A 79 -3.86 -1.91 4.18
CA ASP A 79 -3.13 -0.81 3.55
C ASP A 79 -1.62 -0.92 3.86
N TRP A 80 -0.84 0.06 3.40
CA TRP A 80 0.60 0.12 3.65
C TRP A 80 0.96 0.20 5.15
N ALA A 81 0.16 0.90 5.95
CA ALA A 81 0.45 1.10 7.37
C ALA A 81 0.19 -0.18 8.17
N ASP A 82 -0.91 -0.87 7.88
CA ASP A 82 -1.23 -2.18 8.43
C ASP A 82 -0.19 -3.23 8.02
N ALA A 83 0.22 -3.25 6.76
CA ALA A 83 1.31 -4.11 6.29
C ALA A 83 2.62 -3.93 7.07
N SER A 84 3.06 -2.67 7.23
CA SER A 84 4.26 -2.32 8.00
C SER A 84 4.11 -2.76 9.46
N ARG A 85 2.96 -2.50 10.07
CA ARG A 85 2.67 -2.90 11.46
C ARG A 85 2.70 -4.42 11.63
N CYS A 86 1.99 -5.18 10.79
CA CYS A 86 1.99 -6.65 10.86
C CYS A 86 3.41 -7.24 10.76
N TYR A 87 4.26 -6.65 9.91
CA TYR A 87 5.66 -7.06 9.78
C TYR A 87 6.48 -6.70 11.04
N CYS A 88 6.35 -5.48 11.55
CA CYS A 88 7.05 -5.04 12.78
C CYS A 88 6.60 -5.83 14.01
N ASP A 89 5.31 -6.03 14.22
CA ASP A 89 4.78 -6.80 15.35
C ASP A 89 5.30 -8.24 15.33
N ARG A 90 5.43 -8.81 14.12
CA ARG A 90 6.04 -10.12 13.93
C ARG A 90 7.52 -10.07 14.32
N ARG A 91 8.30 -9.14 13.75
CA ARG A 91 9.73 -8.97 14.07
C ARG A 91 9.94 -8.85 15.59
N ASP A 92 9.18 -7.99 16.24
CA ASP A 92 9.32 -7.67 17.66
C ASP A 92 8.93 -8.86 18.55
N ARG A 93 7.99 -9.70 18.11
CA ARG A 93 7.64 -10.95 18.81
C ARG A 93 8.75 -11.99 18.80
N TYR A 94 9.49 -12.12 17.70
CA TYR A 94 10.56 -13.12 17.57
C TYR A 94 11.91 -12.59 18.08
N GLY A 95 12.09 -11.27 18.16
CA GLY A 95 13.31 -10.64 18.73
C GLY A 95 14.59 -10.92 17.93
N LEU A 96 14.47 -11.38 16.69
CA LEU A 96 15.59 -11.72 15.81
C LEU A 96 16.22 -10.46 15.22
N GLY A 97 17.55 -10.44 15.11
CA GLY A 97 18.29 -9.36 14.46
C GLY A 97 18.13 -9.34 12.94
N VAL A 98 18.61 -8.28 12.28
CA VAL A 98 18.54 -8.06 10.81
C VAL A 98 19.05 -9.25 10.00
N SER A 99 20.10 -9.92 10.46
CA SER A 99 20.72 -11.06 9.78
C SER A 99 19.89 -12.34 9.84
N GLU A 100 18.97 -12.45 10.81
CA GLU A 100 18.20 -13.66 11.09
C GLU A 100 16.71 -13.49 10.77
N PHE A 101 16.23 -12.24 10.68
CA PHE A 101 14.86 -11.95 10.31
C PHE A 101 14.75 -11.65 8.81
N PRO A 102 14.13 -12.53 8.01
CA PRO A 102 14.05 -12.34 6.57
C PRO A 102 13.28 -11.07 6.20
N GLU A 103 13.57 -10.50 5.03
CA GLU A 103 12.77 -9.40 4.49
C GLU A 103 11.34 -9.85 4.21
N GLY A 104 10.41 -8.91 4.32
CA GLY A 104 9.00 -9.15 3.98
C GLY A 104 8.72 -8.78 2.54
N GLU A 105 7.76 -9.45 1.94
CA GLU A 105 7.21 -9.11 0.62
C GLU A 105 5.74 -8.75 0.75
N LEU A 106 5.29 -7.81 -0.07
CA LEU A 106 3.90 -7.47 -0.23
C LEU A 106 3.41 -7.98 -1.56
N ALA A 107 2.38 -8.83 -1.53
CA ALA A 107 1.83 -9.46 -2.71
C ALA A 107 0.31 -9.25 -2.82
N ILE A 108 -0.18 -9.22 -4.06
CA ILE A 108 -1.60 -9.29 -4.41
C ILE A 108 -1.74 -10.45 -5.39
N GLY A 109 -2.50 -11.47 -5.01
CA GLY A 109 -2.50 -12.74 -5.73
C GLY A 109 -1.10 -13.38 -5.73
N ASP A 110 -0.57 -13.68 -6.92
CA ASP A 110 0.77 -14.26 -7.06
C ASP A 110 1.84 -13.20 -7.39
N ARG A 111 1.46 -11.92 -7.51
CA ARG A 111 2.39 -10.84 -7.84
C ARG A 111 2.89 -10.10 -6.60
N VAL A 112 4.21 -10.07 -6.44
CA VAL A 112 4.89 -9.21 -5.49
C VAL A 112 4.91 -7.78 -6.04
N ILE A 113 4.40 -6.83 -5.24
CA ILE A 113 4.30 -5.41 -5.60
C ILE A 113 5.33 -4.54 -4.87
N ALA A 114 5.75 -4.96 -3.67
CA ALA A 114 6.65 -4.21 -2.82
C ALA A 114 7.43 -5.13 -1.88
N ARG A 115 8.53 -4.61 -1.33
CA ARG A 115 9.31 -5.26 -0.27
C ARG A 115 9.20 -4.44 1.02
N ILE A 116 9.29 -5.11 2.17
CA ILE A 116 9.34 -4.51 3.49
C ILE A 116 10.74 -4.75 4.06
N SER A 117 11.49 -3.66 4.26
CA SER A 117 12.79 -3.75 4.91
C SER A 117 12.65 -3.97 6.40
N TYR A 118 13.72 -4.46 7.05
CA TYR A 118 13.72 -4.80 8.48
C TYR A 118 13.14 -3.72 9.42
N ASN A 119 13.36 -2.44 9.12
CA ASN A 119 12.82 -1.32 9.92
C ASN A 119 11.33 -1.01 9.68
N GLY A 120 10.65 -1.79 8.83
CA GLY A 120 9.23 -1.64 8.50
C GLY A 120 8.94 -0.64 7.37
N ARG A 121 9.96 -0.09 6.69
CA ARG A 121 9.75 0.72 5.48
C ARG A 121 9.37 -0.15 4.30
N ILE A 122 8.50 0.37 3.45
CA ILE A 122 8.02 -0.35 2.27
C ILE A 122 8.60 0.30 1.02
N TRP A 123 9.21 -0.51 0.16
CA TRP A 123 9.89 -0.08 -1.06
C TRP A 123 9.28 -0.77 -2.28
N LEU A 124 9.39 -0.15 -3.45
CA LEU A 124 8.99 -0.79 -4.69
C LEU A 124 9.76 -2.11 -4.88
N ALA A 125 9.08 -3.13 -5.37
CA ALA A 125 9.74 -4.39 -5.71
C ALA A 125 10.72 -4.17 -6.87
N GLY A 126 12.00 -4.44 -6.65
CA GLY A 126 13.06 -4.26 -7.65
C GLY A 126 14.40 -3.87 -7.02
N PRO A 127 15.51 -3.86 -7.79
CA PRO A 127 16.81 -3.43 -7.26
C PRO A 127 16.71 -2.03 -6.65
N TRP A 128 17.31 -1.86 -5.47
CA TRP A 128 17.36 -0.57 -4.78
C TRP A 128 18.41 0.31 -5.44
N HIS A 129 18.07 1.58 -5.69
CA HIS A 129 19.02 2.57 -6.19
C HIS A 129 19.18 3.73 -5.20
N PRO A 130 20.39 4.33 -5.13
CA PRO A 130 20.59 5.54 -4.35
C PRO A 130 19.62 6.65 -4.77
N GLY A 131 18.89 7.21 -3.79
CA GLY A 131 17.89 8.26 -4.02
C GLY A 131 16.45 7.76 -4.13
N ASP A 132 16.24 6.45 -4.20
CA ASP A 132 14.89 5.87 -4.12
C ASP A 132 14.23 6.25 -2.80
N LYS A 133 12.95 6.60 -2.88
CA LYS A 133 12.11 6.89 -1.71
C LYS A 133 11.23 5.69 -1.41
N PRO A 134 11.02 5.36 -0.12
CA PRO A 134 10.08 4.31 0.22
C PRO A 134 8.66 4.72 -0.24
N LEU A 135 7.88 3.74 -0.67
CA LEU A 135 6.45 3.90 -0.93
C LEU A 135 5.70 4.25 0.37
N TYR A 136 6.18 3.73 1.49
CA TYR A 136 5.68 4.06 2.81
C TYR A 136 6.81 4.05 3.85
N ASP A 137 6.87 5.12 4.65
CA ASP A 137 7.80 5.29 5.76
C ASP A 137 7.03 5.39 7.07
N ASN A 138 7.14 4.35 7.90
CA ASN A 138 6.42 4.22 9.16
C ASN A 138 6.83 5.27 10.21
N TRP A 139 8.05 5.79 10.15
CA TRP A 139 8.51 6.85 11.07
C TRP A 139 7.87 8.20 10.75
N SER A 140 7.83 8.54 9.45
CA SER A 140 7.14 9.74 8.96
C SER A 140 5.63 9.64 9.20
N ALA A 141 5.05 8.44 9.05
CA ALA A 141 3.62 8.21 9.27
C ALA A 141 3.21 8.29 10.75
N ALA A 142 4.04 7.81 11.67
CA ALA A 142 3.81 7.93 13.12
C ALA A 142 3.94 9.37 13.65
N SER A 143 4.58 10.25 12.88
CA SER A 143 4.81 11.66 13.22
C SER A 143 3.75 12.61 12.64
N ALA A 144 2.73 12.09 11.93
CA ALA A 144 1.61 12.89 11.45
C ALA A 144 0.61 13.10 12.61
N PRO A 145 0.23 14.35 12.93
CA PRO A 145 -0.66 14.69 14.05
C PRO A 145 -2.10 14.20 13.83
#